data_AF-A0A954Z5M9-F1
#
_entry.id   AF-A0A954Z5M9-F1
#
_cell.length_a   1.000
_cell.length_b   1.000
_cell.length_c   1.000
_cell.angle_alpha   90.00
_cell.angle_beta   90.00
_cell.angle_gamma   90.00
#
_symmetry.space_group_name_H-M   'P 1'
#
loop_
_entity.id
_entity.type
_entity.pdbx_description
1 polymer ?
#
loop_
_entity_poly.entity_id
_entity_poly.type
_entity_poly.pdbx_seq_one_letter_code
_entity_poly.pdbx_strand_id
1 'polypeptide(L)'
;MSRRRDDVRRRMKNRPCLGYFAHWPQDGDDWIHPDDVLTARDYIPSERVFRREESVDGYFTLHYGEVQIRVLPALWQEVESEGFAIGDWVEVLSHGGRQRPHTGQIRE
;
A
#
# COMPACT_ATOMS: atom_id res chain seq x y z
N MET A 1 30.46 -5.60 27.57
CA MET A 1 29.12 -4.99 27.47
C MET A 1 29.06 -4.13 26.21
N SER A 2 28.51 -4.66 25.12
CA SER A 2 28.25 -3.89 23.88
C SER A 2 26.86 -4.27 23.38
N ARG A 3 25.85 -3.47 23.74
CA ARG A 3 24.44 -3.64 23.34
C ARG A 3 23.91 -2.33 22.75
N ARG A 4 24.61 -1.76 21.75
CA ARG A 4 24.21 -0.47 21.15
C ARG A 4 24.33 -0.38 19.63
N ARG A 5 24.62 -1.46 18.91
CA ARG A 5 24.68 -1.44 17.43
C ARG A 5 23.61 -2.29 16.74
N ASP A 6 23.01 -3.25 17.44
CA ASP A 6 21.98 -4.13 16.87
C ASP A 6 20.54 -3.57 16.99
N ASP A 7 20.34 -2.52 17.79
CA ASP A 7 19.00 -1.96 18.07
C ASP A 7 18.51 -0.97 17.00
N VAL A 8 19.42 -0.33 16.26
CA VAL A 8 19.07 0.63 15.19
C VAL A 8 18.64 -0.09 13.91
N ARG A 9 19.26 -1.24 13.59
CA ARG A 9 18.88 -2.05 12.42
C ARG A 9 17.54 -2.77 12.58
N ARG A 10 17.07 -2.95 13.82
CA ARG A 10 15.79 -3.60 14.12
C ARG A 10 14.59 -2.64 14.07
N ARG A 11 14.83 -1.32 14.20
CA ARG A 11 13.79 -0.26 14.15
C ARG A 11 13.41 0.24 12.75
N MET A 12 14.03 -0.27 11.69
CA MET A 12 13.76 0.11 10.30
C MET A 12 13.02 -0.96 9.48
N LYS A 13 12.70 -2.11 10.09
CA LYS A 13 11.96 -3.20 9.45
C LYS A 13 10.47 -3.04 9.80
N ASN A 14 9.61 -2.92 8.79
CA ASN A 14 8.14 -2.82 8.87
C ASN A 14 7.53 -1.41 8.83
N ARG A 15 8.12 -0.45 8.08
CA ARG A 15 7.21 0.51 7.42
C ARG A 15 6.61 -0.20 6.22
N PRO A 16 5.28 -0.31 6.09
CA PRO A 16 4.68 -0.80 4.85
C PRO A 16 5.19 0.08 3.71
N CYS A 17 5.68 -0.54 2.65
CA CYS A 17 6.02 0.18 1.44
C CYS A 17 4.67 0.52 0.78
N LEU A 18 4.34 1.81 0.68
CA LEU A 18 3.09 2.30 0.09
C LEU A 18 3.36 2.91 -1.28
N GLY A 19 2.45 2.74 -2.22
CA GLY A 19 2.65 3.28 -3.57
C GLY A 19 1.54 2.92 -4.53
N TYR A 20 1.66 3.39 -5.77
CA TYR A 20 0.65 3.20 -6.80
C TYR A 20 1.28 2.96 -8.18
N PHE A 21 0.47 2.43 -9.09
CA PHE A 21 0.86 2.18 -10.47
C PHE A 21 0.19 3.19 -11.39
N ALA A 22 0.94 4.22 -11.76
CA ALA A 22 0.48 5.26 -12.70
C ALA A 22 0.24 4.71 -14.12
N HIS A 23 0.94 3.64 -14.48
CA HIS A 23 0.91 3.05 -15.83
C HIS A 23 0.95 1.52 -15.75
N TRP A 24 0.33 0.88 -16.74
CA TRP A 24 0.50 -0.54 -16.97
C TRP A 24 1.91 -0.80 -17.54
N PRO A 25 2.68 -1.77 -17.02
CA PRO A 25 3.97 -2.15 -17.59
C PRO A 25 3.88 -2.53 -19.07
N GLN A 26 4.94 -2.24 -19.84
CA GLN A 26 4.96 -2.50 -21.28
C GLN A 26 4.92 -3.99 -21.62
N ASP A 27 5.41 -4.85 -20.73
CA ASP A 27 5.49 -6.29 -20.91
C ASP A 27 4.13 -7.01 -20.73
N GLY A 28 3.02 -6.25 -20.70
CA GLY A 28 1.67 -6.81 -20.61
C GLY A 28 1.33 -7.30 -19.21
N ASP A 29 0.76 -8.50 -19.10
CA ASP A 29 0.22 -9.04 -17.84
C ASP A 29 1.22 -9.95 -17.11
N ASP A 30 2.39 -10.24 -17.69
CA ASP A 30 3.33 -11.26 -17.22
C ASP A 30 3.92 -10.97 -15.83
N TRP A 31 3.80 -9.73 -15.36
CA TRP A 31 4.22 -9.30 -14.04
C TRP A 31 3.14 -9.51 -12.97
N ILE A 32 1.95 -9.99 -13.33
CA ILE A 32 0.82 -10.24 -12.43
C ILE A 32 0.61 -11.73 -12.30
N HIS A 33 0.28 -12.20 -11.11
CA HIS A 33 -0.10 -13.60 -10.93
C HIS A 33 -1.32 -13.92 -11.83
N PRO A 34 -1.33 -15.05 -12.57
CA PRO A 34 -2.36 -15.35 -13.56
C PRO A 34 -3.81 -15.27 -13.02
N ASP A 35 -4.04 -15.75 -11.80
CA ASP A 35 -5.36 -15.70 -11.15
C ASP A 35 -5.84 -14.29 -10.80
N ASP A 36 -4.93 -13.30 -10.75
CA ASP A 36 -5.21 -11.95 -10.26
C ASP A 36 -5.26 -10.92 -11.41
N VAL A 37 -5.02 -11.33 -12.65
CA VAL A 37 -4.96 -10.44 -13.83
C VAL A 37 -6.25 -9.65 -14.02
N LEU A 38 -7.40 -10.32 -13.92
CA LEU A 38 -8.70 -9.66 -14.09
C LEU A 38 -8.93 -8.60 -13.01
N THR A 39 -8.68 -8.96 -11.75
CA THR A 39 -8.74 -8.01 -10.62
C THR A 39 -7.80 -6.83 -10.85
N ALA A 40 -6.55 -7.08 -11.28
CA ALA A 40 -5.59 -6.01 -11.46
C ALA A 40 -6.00 -5.00 -12.54
N ARG A 41 -6.68 -5.42 -13.61
CA ARG A 41 -7.19 -4.53 -14.66
C ARG A 41 -8.25 -3.54 -14.19
N ASP A 42 -8.99 -3.87 -13.13
CA ASP A 42 -9.99 -2.98 -12.54
C ASP A 42 -9.35 -1.92 -11.62
N TYR A 43 -8.13 -2.21 -11.13
CA TYR A 43 -7.45 -1.42 -10.10
C TYR A 43 -6.21 -0.67 -10.60
N ILE A 44 -5.61 -1.10 -11.72
CA ILE A 44 -4.36 -0.58 -12.27
C ILE A 44 -4.56 -0.32 -13.78
N PRO A 45 -4.07 0.82 -14.31
CA PRO A 45 -3.45 1.93 -13.61
C PRO A 45 -4.45 2.78 -12.82
N SER A 46 -4.03 3.30 -11.66
CA SER A 46 -4.83 4.27 -10.89
C SER A 46 -3.97 5.00 -9.85
N GLU A 47 -4.54 6.05 -9.23
CA GLU A 47 -3.95 6.76 -8.09
C GLU A 47 -4.21 6.05 -6.74
N ARG A 48 -4.79 4.83 -6.76
CA ARG A 48 -5.01 4.06 -5.53
C ARG A 48 -3.68 3.65 -4.91
N VAL A 49 -3.50 4.00 -3.64
CA VAL A 49 -2.29 3.67 -2.88
C VAL A 49 -2.43 2.28 -2.29
N PHE A 50 -1.64 1.35 -2.81
CA PHE A 50 -1.55 -0.01 -2.30
C PHE A 50 -0.52 -0.10 -1.19
N ARG A 51 -0.80 -0.94 -0.20
CA ARG A 51 0.22 -1.46 0.71
C ARG A 51 0.88 -2.67 0.09
N ARG A 52 2.21 -2.67 0.00
CA ARG A 52 2.98 -3.81 -0.52
C ARG A 52 3.64 -4.61 0.60
N GLU A 53 3.46 -5.92 0.55
CA GLU A 53 4.10 -6.89 1.44
C GLU A 53 4.91 -7.91 0.62
N GLU A 54 6.05 -8.36 1.16
CA GLU A 54 6.82 -9.45 0.55
C GLU A 54 6.11 -10.78 0.81
N SER A 55 5.88 -11.58 -0.23
CA SER A 55 5.47 -12.97 -0.06
C SER A 55 6.69 -13.90 -0.12
N VAL A 56 6.56 -15.08 0.47
CA VAL A 56 7.58 -16.14 0.45
C VAL A 56 7.72 -16.74 -0.97
N ASP A 57 6.71 -16.55 -1.81
CA ASP A 57 6.52 -17.29 -3.05
C ASP A 57 7.16 -16.61 -4.28
N GLY A 58 7.99 -15.58 -4.04
CA GLY A 58 8.62 -14.77 -5.10
C GLY A 58 7.74 -13.66 -5.67
N TYR A 59 6.51 -13.52 -5.17
CA TYR A 59 5.62 -12.41 -5.45
C TYR A 59 5.63 -11.38 -4.31
N PHE A 60 5.22 -10.16 -4.63
CA PHE A 60 4.71 -9.21 -3.65
C PHE A 60 3.19 -9.26 -3.64
N THR A 61 2.57 -9.04 -2.48
CA THR A 61 1.13 -8.86 -2.35
C THR A 61 0.81 -7.38 -2.18
N LEU A 62 -0.01 -6.86 -3.10
CA LEU A 62 -0.59 -5.52 -3.02
C LEU A 62 -1.93 -5.60 -2.31
N HIS A 63 -2.13 -4.78 -1.29
CA HIS A 63 -3.37 -4.68 -0.53
C HIS A 63 -4.01 -3.31 -0.76
N TYR A 64 -5.31 -3.31 -1.05
CA TYR A 64 -6.14 -2.11 -1.08
C TYR A 64 -7.53 -2.46 -0.51
N GLY A 65 -7.77 -2.10 0.75
CA GLY A 65 -8.92 -2.63 1.48
C GLY A 65 -8.87 -4.15 1.55
N GLU A 66 -9.95 -4.80 1.09
CA GLU A 66 -10.06 -6.27 1.01
C GLU A 66 -9.41 -6.85 -0.26
N VAL A 67 -9.06 -6.00 -1.23
CA VAL A 67 -8.47 -6.44 -2.50
C VAL A 67 -7.02 -6.84 -2.31
N GLN A 68 -6.66 -7.99 -2.87
CA GLN A 68 -5.32 -8.54 -2.86
C GLN A 68 -4.90 -8.89 -4.30
N ILE A 69 -3.73 -8.42 -4.72
CA ILE A 69 -3.18 -8.69 -6.05
C ILE A 69 -1.72 -9.11 -5.88
N ARG A 70 -1.34 -10.26 -6.41
CA ARG A 70 0.04 -10.75 -6.40
C ARG A 70 0.77 -10.29 -7.65
N VAL A 71 1.94 -9.68 -7.47
CA VAL A 71 2.74 -9.10 -8.55
C VAL A 71 4.22 -9.46 -8.40
N LEU A 72 4.90 -9.63 -9.52
CA LEU A 72 6.35 -9.66 -9.59
C LEU A 72 6.92 -8.25 -9.33
N PRO A 73 8.23 -8.12 -9.06
CA PRO A 73 8.87 -6.82 -8.96
C PRO A 73 8.61 -5.96 -10.21
N ALA A 74 7.91 -4.83 -10.02
CA ALA A 74 7.58 -3.88 -11.07
C ALA A 74 7.82 -2.45 -10.60
N LEU A 75 8.08 -1.56 -11.55
CA LEU A 75 8.26 -0.13 -11.24
C LEU A 75 6.92 0.47 -10.84
N TRP A 76 6.90 1.11 -9.69
CA TRP A 76 5.75 1.79 -9.12
C TRP A 76 6.19 3.11 -8.46
N GLN A 77 5.26 3.99 -8.17
CA GLN A 77 5.55 5.25 -7.49
C GLN A 77 5.34 5.06 -5.99
N GLU A 78 6.43 5.09 -5.21
CA GLU A 78 6.37 5.01 -3.75
C GLU A 78 5.87 6.33 -3.15
N VAL A 79 5.05 6.23 -2.10
CA VAL A 79 4.51 7.36 -1.36
C VAL A 79 4.83 7.24 0.12
N GLU A 80 5.05 8.38 0.79
CA GLU A 80 5.24 8.39 2.24
C GLU A 80 3.93 8.04 2.95
N SER A 81 4.01 7.22 3.99
CA SER A 81 2.84 6.88 4.79
C SER A 81 2.53 7.96 5.81
N GLU A 82 1.29 8.44 5.82
CA GLU A 82 0.74 9.26 6.90
C GLU A 82 0.20 8.42 8.08
N GLY A 83 0.30 7.09 8.00
CA GLY A 83 -0.10 6.17 9.07
C GLY A 83 -1.56 5.73 9.07
N PHE A 84 -2.28 5.90 7.96
CA PHE A 84 -3.68 5.48 7.80
C PHE A 84 -3.84 4.36 6.77
N ALA A 85 -4.86 3.51 6.95
CA ALA A 85 -5.26 2.45 6.04
C ALA A 85 -6.77 2.47 5.77
N ILE A 86 -7.19 1.84 4.67
CA ILE A 86 -8.62 1.57 4.40
C ILE A 86 -9.20 0.74 5.55
N GLY A 87 -10.39 1.12 6.03
CA GLY A 87 -11.05 0.48 7.16
C GLY A 87 -10.75 1.13 8.51
N ASP A 88 -9.74 1.98 8.61
CA ASP A 88 -9.42 2.70 9.84
C ASP A 88 -10.53 3.68 10.21
N TRP A 89 -10.77 3.81 11.52
CA TRP A 89 -11.57 4.89 12.08
C TRP A 89 -10.68 6.10 12.33
N VAL A 90 -11.04 7.22 11.72
CA VAL A 90 -10.31 8.48 11.85
C VAL A 90 -11.23 9.57 12.36
N GLU A 91 -10.67 10.47 13.16
CA GLU A 91 -11.32 11.74 13.47
C GLU A 91 -10.88 12.78 12.45
N VAL A 92 -11.84 13.34 11.73
CA VAL A 92 -11.59 14.46 10.82
C VAL A 92 -11.68 15.73 11.64
N LEU A 93 -10.53 16.39 11.83
CA LEU A 93 -10.47 17.63 12.59
C LEU A 93 -11.14 18.79 11.84
N SER A 94 -11.62 19.79 12.59
CA SER A 94 -12.22 20.99 12.01
C SER A 94 -11.18 21.79 11.23
N HIS A 95 -11.37 21.90 9.92
CA HIS A 95 -10.53 22.76 9.09
C HIS A 95 -10.93 24.23 9.25
N GLY A 96 -10.41 24.89 10.29
CA GLY A 96 -10.64 26.31 10.56
C GLY A 96 -12.11 26.69 10.77
N GLY A 97 -12.92 25.79 11.36
CA GLY A 97 -14.35 26.00 11.60
C GLY A 97 -15.27 25.70 10.41
N ARG A 98 -14.74 25.30 9.25
CA ARG A 98 -15.56 24.94 8.07
C ARG A 98 -16.21 23.56 8.16
N GLN A 99 -15.63 22.66 8.95
CA GLN A 99 -16.15 21.32 9.18
C GLN A 99 -16.34 21.09 10.67
N ARG A 100 -17.45 20.48 11.07
CA ARG A 100 -17.58 19.99 12.45
C ARG A 100 -16.70 18.74 12.59
N PRO A 101 -15.93 18.61 13.69
CA PRO A 101 -15.22 17.37 13.97
C PRO A 101 -16.19 16.21 13.96
N HIS A 102 -15.82 15.14 13.26
CA HIS A 102 -16.60 13.92 13.25
C HIS A 102 -15.68 12.73 13.02
N THR A 103 -16.11 11.58 13.54
CA THR A 103 -15.43 10.32 13.36
C THR A 103 -16.04 9.60 12.17
N GLY A 104 -15.20 9.07 11.29
CA GLY A 104 -15.61 8.34 10.10
C GLY A 104 -14.68 7.15 9.86
N GLN A 105 -15.16 6.20 9.07
CA GLN A 105 -14.35 5.09 8.61
C GLN A 105 -13.84 5.38 7.21
N ILE A 106 -12.56 5.15 6.95
CA ILE A 106 -11.98 5.25 5.61
C ILE A 106 -12.55 4.10 4.75
N ARG A 107 -13.20 4.45 3.64
CA ARG A 107 -13.79 3.52 2.67
C ARG A 107 -13.12 3.67 1.31
N GLU A 108 -13.21 2.62 0.49
CA GLU A 108 -12.90 2.66 -0.94
C GLU A 108 -13.88 3.55 -1.72
#